data_AF-A0A1G4AGM6-F1
#
_entry.id   AF-A0A1G4AGM6-F1
#
_cell.length_a   1.000
_cell.length_b   1.000
_cell.length_c   1.000
_cell.angle_alpha   90.00
_cell.angle_beta   90.00
_cell.angle_gamma   90.00
#
_symmetry.space_group_name_H-M   'P 1'
#
loop_
_entity.id
_entity.type
_entity.pdbx_description
1 polymer ?
#
loop_
_entity_poly.entity_id
_entity_poly.type
_entity_poly.pdbx_seq_one_letter_code
_entity_poly.pdbx_strand_id
1 'polypeptide(L)'
;MIERLRPRIAAKDQLDRASTSIVLNLAEGNGKRSHPDRCRFFDIARGSGVECAACLDVLLVKKRISPDEAEKGKAMLLEIVSMTAGLIARFSGELREDQQAYSAGSEEKE
;
A
#
# COMPACT_ATOMS: atom_id res chain seq x y z
N MET A 1 16.79 -33.21 2.01
CA MET A 1 17.08 -32.62 0.68
C MET A 1 17.31 -31.09 0.72
N ILE A 2 16.76 -30.34 1.69
CA ILE A 2 16.96 -28.86 1.81
C ILE A 2 18.06 -28.45 2.82
N GLU A 3 18.53 -29.37 3.68
CA GLU A 3 19.42 -29.07 4.82
C GLU A 3 20.86 -28.63 4.48
N ARG A 4 21.30 -28.72 3.22
CA ARG A 4 22.66 -28.30 2.81
C ARG A 4 22.75 -26.87 2.30
N LEU A 5 21.63 -26.17 2.13
CA LEU A 5 21.64 -24.79 1.69
C LEU A 5 21.86 -23.89 2.92
N ARG A 6 23.04 -23.25 3.03
CA ARG A 6 23.19 -22.07 3.88
C ARG A 6 22.03 -21.14 3.54
N PRO A 7 21.14 -20.77 4.48
CA PRO A 7 20.01 -19.95 4.14
C PRO A 7 20.53 -18.56 3.76
N ARG A 8 20.66 -18.28 2.46
CA ARG A 8 20.59 -16.91 1.97
C ARG A 8 19.30 -16.37 2.56
N ILE A 9 19.37 -15.27 3.30
CA ILE A 9 18.22 -14.78 4.05
C ILE A 9 17.30 -14.10 3.05
N ALA A 10 16.53 -14.89 2.29
CA ALA A 10 15.62 -14.40 1.26
C ALA A 10 14.65 -13.34 1.81
N ALA A 11 14.30 -13.43 3.09
CA ALA A 11 13.51 -12.43 3.79
C ALA A 11 14.20 -11.08 3.94
N LYS A 12 15.53 -11.02 4.07
CA LYS A 12 16.29 -9.75 4.09
C LYS A 12 16.24 -9.10 2.70
N ASP A 13 16.51 -9.87 1.66
CA ASP A 13 16.49 -9.38 0.27
C ASP A 13 15.07 -8.96 -0.14
N GLN A 14 14.03 -9.68 0.33
CA GLN A 14 12.63 -9.28 0.13
C GLN A 14 12.29 -8.03 0.93
N LEU A 15 12.73 -7.89 2.19
CA LEU A 15 12.50 -6.71 3.01
C LEU A 15 13.09 -5.45 2.36
N ASP A 16 14.30 -5.54 1.83
CA ASP A 16 14.97 -4.44 1.13
C ASP A 16 14.22 -4.02 -0.15
N ARG A 17 13.80 -5.00 -0.95
CA ARG A 17 12.98 -4.73 -2.16
C ARG A 17 11.60 -4.18 -1.83
N ALA A 18 10.91 -4.75 -0.84
CA ALA A 18 9.58 -4.33 -0.44
C ALA A 18 9.60 -2.92 0.16
N SER A 19 10.56 -2.61 1.05
CA SER A 19 10.70 -1.25 1.61
C SER A 19 11.01 -0.21 0.53
N THR A 20 11.88 -0.54 -0.43
CA THR A 20 12.13 0.30 -1.60
C THR A 20 10.85 0.49 -2.44
N SER A 21 10.08 -0.57 -2.66
CA SER A 21 8.81 -0.53 -3.39
C SER A 21 7.78 0.41 -2.77
N ILE A 22 7.70 0.49 -1.43
CA ILE A 22 6.82 1.44 -0.73
C ILE A 22 7.11 2.87 -1.20
N VAL A 23 8.38 3.28 -1.14
CA VAL A 23 8.79 4.66 -1.46
C VAL A 23 8.59 4.96 -2.95
N LEU A 24 8.97 4.03 -3.83
CA LEU A 24 8.82 4.20 -5.28
C LEU A 24 7.36 4.33 -5.69
N ASN A 25 6.47 3.49 -5.16
CA ASN A 25 5.04 3.55 -5.49
C ASN A 25 4.36 4.78 -4.89
N LEU A 26 4.76 5.24 -3.71
CA LEU A 26 4.28 6.52 -3.17
C LEU A 26 4.66 7.69 -4.07
N ALA A 27 5.91 7.74 -4.54
CA ALA A 27 6.38 8.79 -5.45
C ALA A 27 5.62 8.74 -6.79
N GLU A 28 5.52 7.56 -7.41
CA GLU A 28 4.85 7.38 -8.69
C GLU A 28 3.34 7.69 -8.61
N GLY A 29 2.67 7.25 -7.53
CA GLY A 29 1.26 7.55 -7.29
C GLY A 29 0.98 9.04 -7.22
N ASN A 30 1.84 9.81 -6.55
CA ASN A 30 1.73 11.27 -6.51
C ASN A 30 1.95 11.94 -7.88
N GLY A 31 2.69 11.28 -8.79
CA GLY A 31 2.84 11.71 -10.18
C GLY A 31 1.60 11.46 -11.05
N LYS A 32 0.65 10.63 -10.62
CA LYS A 32 -0.55 10.32 -11.41
C LYS A 32 -1.59 11.44 -11.34
N ARG A 33 -2.17 11.73 -12.51
CA ARG A 33 -3.20 12.77 -12.69
C ARG A 33 -4.57 12.34 -12.20
N SER A 34 -4.99 11.12 -12.52
CA SER A 34 -6.30 10.62 -12.12
C SER A 34 -6.25 9.98 -10.74
N HIS A 35 -7.29 10.20 -9.94
CA HIS A 35 -7.41 9.58 -8.63
C HIS A 35 -7.41 8.03 -8.68
N PRO A 36 -8.12 7.36 -9.61
CA PRO A 36 -8.08 5.91 -9.68
C PRO A 36 -6.69 5.34 -9.98
N ASP A 37 -5.92 5.99 -10.87
CA ASP A 37 -4.55 5.54 -11.18
C ASP A 37 -3.61 5.80 -10.00
N ARG A 38 -3.73 6.97 -9.34
CA ARG A 38 -3.01 7.25 -8.09
C ARG A 38 -3.26 6.21 -7.00
N CYS A 39 -4.53 5.84 -6.76
CA CYS A 39 -4.88 4.86 -5.75
C CYS A 39 -4.25 3.50 -6.00
N ARG A 40 -4.15 3.04 -7.26
CA ARG A 40 -3.48 1.78 -7.62
C ARG A 40 -2.04 1.72 -7.11
N PHE A 41 -1.28 2.80 -7.24
CA PHE A 41 0.09 2.86 -6.71
C PHE A 41 0.11 2.86 -5.19
N PHE A 42 -0.82 3.56 -4.53
CA PHE A 42 -0.91 3.54 -3.07
C PHE A 42 -1.30 2.15 -2.53
N ASP A 43 -2.14 1.40 -3.24
CA ASP A 43 -2.45 0.00 -2.92
C ASP A 43 -1.21 -0.89 -2.99
N ILE A 44 -0.36 -0.71 -4.02
CA ILE A 44 0.91 -1.45 -4.15
C ILE A 44 1.86 -1.09 -3.01
N ALA A 45 1.97 0.20 -2.66
CA ALA A 45 2.78 0.66 -1.53
C ALA A 45 2.29 0.06 -0.21
N ARG A 46 0.96 0.05 0.02
CA ARG A 46 0.34 -0.57 1.18
C ARG A 46 0.63 -2.07 1.26
N GLY A 47 0.49 -2.78 0.14
CA GLY A 47 0.82 -4.21 0.04
C GLY A 47 2.29 -4.49 0.37
N SER A 48 3.20 -3.67 -0.17
CA SER A 48 4.64 -3.75 0.11
C SER A 48 4.95 -3.52 1.60
N GLY A 49 4.22 -2.63 2.27
CA GLY A 49 4.30 -2.42 3.73
C GLY A 49 3.94 -3.67 4.55
N VAL A 50 2.88 -4.38 4.17
CA VAL A 50 2.48 -5.63 4.82
C VAL A 50 3.49 -6.75 4.53
N GLU A 51 4.05 -6.81 3.32
CA GLU A 51 5.13 -7.75 2.99
C GLU A 51 6.39 -7.52 3.84
N CYS A 52 6.76 -6.26 4.11
CA CYS A 52 7.85 -5.94 5.03
C CYS A 52 7.59 -6.51 6.43
N ALA A 53 6.36 -6.38 6.96
CA ALA A 53 6.01 -6.90 8.28
C ALA A 53 6.14 -8.44 8.32
N ALA A 54 5.67 -9.12 7.27
CA ALA A 54 5.84 -10.56 7.13
C ALA A 54 7.32 -10.96 7.05
N CYS A 55 8.17 -10.17 6.39
CA CYS A 55 9.61 -10.41 6.35
C CYS A 55 10.25 -10.28 7.74
N LEU A 56 9.83 -9.31 8.56
CA LEU A 56 10.27 -9.20 9.95
C LEU A 56 9.87 -10.42 10.78
N ASP A 57 8.65 -10.92 10.61
CA ASP A 57 8.21 -12.14 11.30
C ASP A 57 9.06 -13.36 10.90
N VAL A 58 9.40 -13.50 9.61
CA VAL A 58 10.31 -14.57 9.14
C VAL A 58 11.72 -14.41 9.72
N LEU A 59 12.25 -13.19 9.81
CA LEU A 59 13.55 -12.91 10.40
C LEU A 59 13.57 -13.24 11.90
N LEU A 60 12.49 -12.92 12.62
CA LEU A 60 12.32 -13.23 14.04
C LEU A 60 12.29 -14.74 14.27
N VAL A 61 11.47 -15.49 13.53
CA VAL A 61 11.37 -16.96 13.62
C VAL A 61 12.72 -17.62 13.31
N LYS A 62 13.48 -17.06 12.36
CA LYS A 62 14.85 -17.51 12.03
C LYS A 62 15.92 -17.02 13.01
N LYS A 63 15.53 -16.34 14.10
CA LYS A 63 16.43 -15.79 15.14
C LYS A 63 17.52 -14.88 14.56
N ARG A 64 17.15 -14.08 13.56
CA ARG A 64 18.04 -13.11 12.89
C ARG A 64 17.91 -11.70 13.45
N ILE A 65 16.79 -11.41 14.08
CA ILE A 65 16.50 -10.18 14.82
C ILE A 65 15.89 -10.56 16.16
N SER A 66 15.99 -9.66 17.12
CA SER A 66 15.34 -9.76 18.43
C SER A 66 13.84 -9.46 18.34
N PRO A 67 13.04 -9.88 19.34
CA PRO A 67 11.63 -9.50 19.44
C PRO A 67 11.42 -7.98 19.47
N ASP A 68 12.31 -7.24 20.14
CA ASP A 68 12.25 -5.76 20.23
C ASP A 68 12.50 -5.09 18.87
N GLU A 69 13.48 -5.57 18.09
CA GLU A 69 13.70 -5.08 16.72
C GLU A 69 12.51 -5.37 15.81
N ALA A 70 11.91 -6.56 15.93
CA ALA A 70 10.73 -6.93 15.15
C ALA A 70 9.53 -6.04 15.51
N GLU A 71 9.31 -5.78 16.80
CA GLU A 71 8.22 -4.94 17.28
C GLU A 71 8.37 -3.49 16.83
N LYS A 72 9.56 -2.90 17.03
CA LYS A 72 9.88 -1.54 16.56
C LYS A 72 9.70 -1.42 15.04
N GLY A 73 10.18 -2.40 14.28
CA GLY A 73 10.01 -2.44 12.84
C GLY A 73 8.53 -2.49 12.42
N LYS A 74 7.73 -3.34 13.06
CA LYS A 74 6.30 -3.46 12.79
C LYS A 74 5.50 -2.23 13.20
N ALA A 75 5.87 -1.56 14.29
CA ALA A 75 5.24 -0.29 14.69
C ALA A 75 5.42 0.79 13.62
N MET A 76 6.64 0.95 13.07
CA MET A 76 6.87 1.88 11.95
C MET A 76 6.07 1.50 10.70
N LEU A 77 6.01 0.21 10.36
CA LEU A 77 5.24 -0.26 9.21
C LEU A 77 3.74 -0.06 9.38
N LEU A 78 3.22 -0.18 10.61
CA LEU A 78 1.81 0.09 10.92
C LEU A 78 1.44 1.54 10.62
N GLU A 79 2.29 2.49 10.98
CA GLU A 79 2.09 3.91 10.65
C GLU A 79 2.05 4.13 9.13
N ILE A 80 3.00 3.55 8.40
CA ILE A 80 3.08 3.65 6.93
C ILE A 80 1.83 3.04 6.26
N VAL A 81 1.42 1.85 6.68
CA VAL A 81 0.22 1.17 6.17
C VAL A 81 -1.05 1.96 6.49
N SER A 82 -1.11 2.59 7.65
CA SER A 82 -2.25 3.43 8.04
C SER A 82 -2.32 4.71 7.20
N MET A 83 -1.17 5.37 6.98
CA MET A 83 -1.09 6.56 6.12
C MET A 83 -1.50 6.25 4.68
N THR A 84 -0.96 5.16 4.11
CA THR A 84 -1.33 4.72 2.74
C THR A 84 -2.80 4.38 2.63
N ALA A 85 -3.39 3.69 3.62
CA ALA A 85 -4.84 3.44 3.67
C ALA A 85 -5.66 4.74 3.70
N GLY A 86 -5.23 5.73 4.47
CA GLY A 86 -5.86 7.06 4.51
C GLY A 86 -5.79 7.79 3.17
N LEU A 87 -4.64 7.73 2.48
CA LEU A 87 -4.49 8.29 1.14
C LEU A 87 -5.41 7.60 0.13
N ILE A 88 -5.50 6.27 0.15
CA ILE A 88 -6.42 5.52 -0.69
C ILE A 88 -7.85 5.96 -0.43
N ALA A 89 -8.29 6.00 0.84
CA ALA A 89 -9.64 6.41 1.22
C ALA A 89 -9.97 7.85 0.76
N ARG A 90 -9.00 8.76 0.83
CA ARG A 90 -9.17 10.15 0.37
C ARG A 90 -9.40 10.24 -1.13
N PHE A 91 -8.70 9.44 -1.92
CA PHE A 91 -8.72 9.54 -3.38
C PHE A 91 -9.65 8.51 -4.04
N SER A 92 -10.13 7.50 -3.32
CA SER A 92 -11.15 6.56 -3.79
C SER A 92 -12.57 7.11 -3.72
N GLY A 93 -12.78 8.21 -2.98
CA GLY A 93 -14.06 8.92 -2.98
C GLY A 93 -14.41 9.42 -4.38
N GLU A 94 -15.46 8.88 -4.96
CA GLU A 94 -16.05 9.43 -6.18
C GLU A 94 -16.54 10.84 -5.86
N LEU A 95 -15.92 11.87 -6.45
CA LEU A 95 -16.61 13.14 -6.67
C LEU A 95 -17.72 12.88 -7.69
N ARG A 96 -18.84 12.32 -7.21
CA ARG A 96 -20.10 12.34 -7.97
C ARG A 96 -20.68 13.72 -7.79
N GLU A 97 -20.88 14.45 -8.88
CA GLU A 97 -21.86 15.52 -8.87
C GLU A 97 -23.23 14.88 -8.62
N ASP A 98 -24.03 15.47 -7.74
CA ASP A 98 -25.42 15.04 -7.56
C ASP A 98 -26.09 15.07 -8.94
N GLN A 99 -26.76 13.98 -9.30
CA GLN A 99 -27.42 13.87 -10.59
C GLN A 99 -28.55 14.91 -10.66
N GLN A 100 -28.30 16.04 -11.33
CA GLN A 100 -29.32 17.03 -11.58
C GLN A 100 -30.37 16.42 -12.51
N ALA A 101 -31.63 16.44 -12.07
CA ALA A 101 -32.75 16.11 -12.92
C ALA A 101 -32.85 17.17 -14.02
N TYR A 102 -32.53 16.79 -15.26
CA TYR A 102 -32.87 17.61 -16.42
C TYR A 102 -34.40 17.64 -16.53
N SER A 103 -35.02 18.75 -16.15
CA SER A 103 -36.42 19.01 -16.49
C SER A 103 -36.48 19.23 -17.99
N ALA A 104 -36.89 18.21 -18.75
CA ALA A 104 -37.27 18.39 -20.15
C ALA A 104 -38.40 19.42 -20.18
N GLY A 105 -38.17 20.56 -20.82
CA GLY A 105 -39.16 21.61 -20.96
C GLY A 105 -40.43 21.03 -21.57
N SER A 106 -41.56 21.20 -20.88
CA SER A 106 -42.87 20.91 -21.42
C SER A 106 -43.11 21.88 -22.58
N GLU A 107 -43.08 21.35 -23.81
CA GLU A 107 -43.59 22.05 -24.98
C GLU A 107 -45.09 22.30 -24.76
N GLU A 108 -45.45 23.55 -24.43
CA GLU A 108 -46.82 24.04 -24.59
C GLU A 108 -47.12 24.08 -26.09
N LYS A 109 -47.94 23.13 -26.56
CA LYS A 109 -48.60 23.24 -27.86
C LYS A 109 -49.90 24.00 -27.67
N GLU A 110 -49.92 25.20 -28.23
CA GLU A 110 -51.10 26.05 -28.49
C GLU A 110 -52.01 25.43 -29.56
#